data_AF-A0A0D0C2V1-F1
#
_entry.id   AF-A0A0D0C2V1-F1
#
_cell.length_a   1.000
_cell.length_b   1.000
_cell.length_c   1.000
_cell.angle_alpha   90.00
_cell.angle_beta   90.00
_cell.angle_gamma   90.00
#
_symmetry.space_group_name_H-M   'P 1'
#
loop_
_entity.id
_entity.type
_entity.pdbx_description
1 polymer ?
#
loop_
_entity_poly.entity_id
_entity_poly.type
_entity_poly.pdbx_seq_one_letter_code
_entity_poly.pdbx_strand_id
1 'polypeptide(L)' 'EDPDPNTRMWIVQPGFNAFRQPNISILHIDMIYRAAHLIPVYSTHFIPTKIQPHQSYDIFHAFYVNKFADHHTFEITS' A
#
# COMPACT_ATOMS: atom_id res chain seq x y z
N GLU A 1 5.15 15.54 -0.89
CA GLU A 1 3.77 15.01 -0.93
C GLU A 1 3.15 15.23 0.43
N ASP A 2 1.86 15.56 0.46
CA ASP A 2 1.10 15.78 1.70
C ASP A 2 0.03 14.69 1.84
N PRO A 3 -0.34 14.29 3.06
CA PRO A 3 -1.41 13.34 3.26
C PRO A 3 -2.75 13.90 2.75
N ASP A 4 -3.65 12.99 2.35
CA ASP A 4 -4.98 13.36 1.87
C ASP A 4 -5.71 14.23 2.93
N PRO A 5 -6.28 15.39 2.54
CA PRO A 5 -6.80 16.37 3.49
C PRO A 5 -8.00 15.86 4.29
N ASN A 6 -8.76 14.91 3.74
CA ASN A 6 -9.99 14.39 4.35
C ASN A 6 -9.70 13.24 5.32
N THR A 7 -8.85 12.30 4.90
CA THR A 7 -8.54 11.07 5.65
C THR A 7 -7.29 11.20 6.51
N ARG A 8 -6.43 12.18 6.21
CA ARG A 8 -5.08 12.35 6.78
C ARG A 8 -4.18 11.11 6.59
N MET A 9 -4.50 10.27 5.61
CA MET A 9 -3.72 9.10 5.22
C MET A 9 -2.84 9.42 4.01
N TRP A 10 -1.78 8.65 3.83
CA TRP A 10 -0.92 8.74 2.65
C TRP A 10 -1.52 7.92 1.52
N ILE A 11 -1.52 8.46 0.30
CA ILE A 11 -1.89 7.71 -0.89
C ILE A 11 -0.60 7.22 -1.54
N VAL A 12 -0.48 5.91 -1.72
CA VAL A 12 0.67 5.28 -2.39
C VAL A 12 0.22 4.53 -3.63
N GLN A 13 1.13 4.36 -4.58
CA GLN A 13 0.91 3.59 -5.81
C GLN A 13 2.01 2.53 -5.98
N PRO A 14 1.72 1.40 -6.63
CA PRO A 14 2.74 0.42 -6.96
C PRO A 14 3.88 1.04 -7.79
N GLY A 15 5.13 0.74 -7.44
CA GLY A 15 6.29 1.18 -8.20
C GLY A 15 6.48 0.37 -9.48
N PHE A 16 6.88 1.04 -10.56
CA PHE A 16 7.23 0.41 -11.84
C PHE A 16 8.66 0.80 -12.25
N ASN A 17 9.35 -0.10 -12.94
CA ASN A 17 10.68 0.18 -13.49
C ASN A 17 10.61 0.95 -14.83
N ALA A 18 11.76 1.27 -15.41
CA ALA A 18 11.84 1.99 -16.69
C ALA A 18 11.15 1.28 -17.87
N PHE A 19 10.93 -0.03 -17.76
CA PHE A 19 10.23 -0.85 -18.75
C PHE A 19 8.74 -1.06 -18.43
N ARG A 20 8.19 -0.30 -17.47
CA ARG A 20 6.80 -0.41 -16.99
C ARG A 20 6.43 -1.78 -16.42
N GLN A 21 7.40 -2.52 -15.91
CA GLN A 21 7.14 -3.76 -15.18
C GLN A 21 7.04 -3.48 -13.69
N PRO A 22 6.23 -4.24 -12.93
CA PRO A 22 6.16 -4.09 -11.48
C PRO A 22 7.56 -4.18 -10.85
N ASN A 23 7.87 -3.25 -9.95
CA ASN A 23 9.12 -3.29 -9.21
C ASN A 23 9.02 -4.34 -8.10
N ILE A 24 9.59 -5.53 -8.35
CA ILE A 24 9.52 -6.68 -7.45
C ILE A 24 10.88 -6.89 -6.78
N SER A 25 10.87 -7.19 -5.49
CA SER A 25 12.07 -7.55 -4.71
C SER A 25 11.75 -8.73 -3.81
N ILE A 26 12.76 -9.58 -3.57
CA ILE A 26 12.64 -10.72 -2.65
C ILE A 26 13.14 -10.27 -1.28
N LEU A 27 12.28 -10.33 -0.26
CA LEU A 27 12.61 -9.96 1.11
C LEU A 27 12.59 -11.20 2.01
N HIS A 28 13.54 -11.29 2.95
CA HIS A 28 13.45 -12.31 4.01
C HIS A 28 12.28 -11.97 4.94
N ILE A 29 11.51 -12.97 5.37
CA ILE A 29 10.31 -12.72 6.19
C ILE A 29 10.65 -12.03 7.52
N ASP A 30 11.83 -12.31 8.08
CA ASP A 30 12.32 -11.66 9.31
C ASP A 30 12.61 -10.16 9.15
N MET A 31 12.70 -9.66 7.91
CA MET A 31 12.81 -8.22 7.65
C MET A 31 11.45 -7.51 7.70
N ILE A 32 10.33 -8.24 7.76
CA ILE A 32 9.00 -7.64 7.91
C ILE A 32 8.78 -7.29 9.38
N TYR A 33 9.01 -6.02 9.72
CA TYR A 33 8.83 -5.56 11.09
C TYR A 33 7.35 -5.51 11.51
N ARG A 34 6.49 -4.97 10.65
CA ARG A 34 5.05 -4.88 10.91
C ARG A 34 4.27 -4.85 9.60
N ALA A 35 3.14 -5.55 9.58
CA ALA A 35 2.19 -5.43 8.48
C ALA A 35 1.40 -4.11 8.60
N ALA A 36 1.27 -3.40 7.48
CA ALA A 36 0.39 -2.26 7.33
C ALA A 36 -0.82 -2.63 6.46
N HIS A 37 -2.00 -2.14 6.82
CA HIS A 37 -3.19 -2.37 6.00
C HIS A 37 -3.22 -1.38 4.84
N LEU A 38 -3.25 -1.91 3.62
CA LEU A 38 -3.46 -1.15 2.39
C LEU A 38 -4.96 -1.11 2.09
N ILE A 39 -5.56 0.08 2.15
CA ILE A 39 -6.97 0.28 1.84
C ILE A 39 -7.08 0.84 0.43
N PRO A 40 -7.78 0.18 -0.51
CA PRO A 40 -7.93 0.68 -1.87
C PRO A 40 -8.51 2.10 -1.94
N VAL A 41 -7.95 2.93 -2.82
CA VAL A 41 -8.60 4.17 -3.24
C VAL A 41 -9.68 3.80 -4.25
N TYR A 42 -10.94 3.84 -3.81
CA TYR A 42 -12.07 3.54 -4.67
C TYR A 42 -12.32 4.69 -5.65
N SER A 43 -12.47 4.35 -6.93
CA SER A 43 -12.90 5.30 -7.96
C SER A 43 -14.43 5.31 -8.11
N THR A 44 -14.93 6.05 -9.09
CA THR A 44 -16.35 6.04 -9.47
C THR A 44 -16.78 4.75 -10.18
N HIS A 45 -15.85 3.84 -10.50
CA HIS A 45 -16.14 2.57 -11.15
C HIS A 45 -16.59 1.49 -10.15
N PHE A 46 -17.47 0.60 -10.61
CA PHE A 46 -17.90 -0.55 -9.82
C PHE A 46 -16.76 -1.54 -9.56
N ILE A 47 -16.70 -2.06 -8.34
CA ILE A 47 -15.80 -3.16 -7.98
C ILE A 47 -16.39 -4.45 -8.57
N PRO A 48 -15.59 -5.26 -9.30
CA PRO A 48 -16.05 -6.55 -9.81
C PRO A 48 -16.60 -7.44 -8.68
N THR A 49 -17.82 -7.96 -8.84
CA THR A 49 -18.53 -8.71 -7.79
C THR A 49 -17.89 -10.06 -7.42
N LYS A 50 -16.97 -10.56 -8.26
CA LYS A 50 -16.27 -11.84 -8.08
C LYS A 50 -14.80 -11.69 -7.71
N ILE A 51 -14.39 -10.48 -7.29
CA ILE A 51 -13.02 -10.26 -6.83
C ILE A 51 -12.72 -11.12 -5.60
N GLN A 52 -11.61 -11.85 -5.64
CA GLN A 52 -11.09 -12.54 -4.46
C GLN A 52 -10.12 -11.63 -3.70
N PRO A 53 -9.98 -11.76 -2.37
CA PRO A 53 -9.12 -10.89 -1.58
C PRO A 53 -7.68 -10.76 -2.10
N HIS A 54 -7.09 -11.85 -2.62
CA HIS A 54 -5.73 -11.83 -3.16
C HIS A 54 -5.57 -11.01 -4.45
N GLN A 55 -6.67 -10.80 -5.19
CA GLN A 55 -6.68 -10.00 -6.43
C GLN A 55 -6.81 -8.50 -6.17
N SER A 56 -7.07 -8.10 -4.92
CA SER A 56 -7.25 -6.69 -4.55
C SER A 56 -6.04 -5.85 -4.93
N TYR A 57 -4.82 -6.36 -4.70
CA TYR A 57 -3.59 -5.63 -4.98
C TYR A 57 -3.25 -5.48 -6.46
N ASP A 58 -3.84 -6.31 -7.32
CA ASP A 58 -3.66 -6.21 -8.78
C ASP A 58 -4.72 -5.29 -9.42
N ILE A 59 -5.91 -5.19 -8.82
CA ILE A 59 -7.06 -4.49 -9.38
C ILE A 59 -7.05 -3.00 -9.04
N PHE A 60 -6.57 -2.63 -7.86
CA PHE A 60 -6.52 -1.23 -7.43
C PHE A 60 -5.14 -0.62 -7.71
N HIS A 61 -5.13 0.62 -8.21
CA HIS A 61 -3.91 1.31 -8.62
C HIS A 61 -3.31 2.22 -7.54
N ALA A 62 -4.07 2.47 -6.46
CA ALA A 62 -3.65 3.32 -5.36
C ALA A 62 -4.25 2.85 -4.04
N PHE A 63 -3.54 3.09 -2.95
CA PHE A 63 -3.91 2.63 -1.62
C PHE A 63 -3.68 3.74 -0.58
N TYR A 64 -4.61 3.85 0.36
CA TYR A 64 -4.38 4.60 1.59
C TYR A 64 -3.53 3.78 2.57
N VAL A 65 -2.50 4.42 3.11
CA VAL A 65 -1.64 3.91 4.17
C VAL A 65 -1.76 4.83 5.37
N ASN A 66 -1.96 4.24 6.54
CA ASN A 66 -2.03 4.99 7.77
C ASN A 66 -0.67 5.64 8.09
N LYS A 67 -0.66 6.91 8.48
CA LYS A 67 0.54 7.62 8.95
C LYS A 67 1.25 6.94 10.14
N PHE A 68 0.53 6.12 10.90
CA PHE A 68 1.07 5.37 12.03
C PHE A 68 1.60 3.98 11.65
N ALA A 69 1.55 3.59 10.36
CA ALA A 69 2.07 2.31 9.90
C ALA A 69 3.56 2.12 10.26
N ASP A 70 4.31 3.23 10.28
CA ASP A 70 5.74 3.29 10.59
C ASP A 70 6.03 3.81 12.02
N HIS A 71 5.01 3.97 12.87
CA HIS A 71 5.15 4.67 14.16
C HIS A 71 6.10 3.98 15.15
N HIS A 72 6.33 2.67 15.01
CA HIS A 72 7.26 1.91 15.86
C HIS A 72 8.70 1.85 15.32
N THR A 73 9.01 2.48 14.18
CA THR A 73 10.38 2.45 13.62
C THR A 73 11.38 3.19 14.51
N PHE A 74 10.89 4.03 15.43
CA PHE A 74 11.68 4.67 16.49
C PHE A 74 12.02 3.76 17.68
N GLU A 75 11.30 2.66 17.89
CA GLU A 75 11.48 1.78 19.06
C GLU A 75 12.59 0.74 18.84
N ILE A 76 12.97 0.47 17.59
CA ILE A 76 13.99 -0.52 17.21
C ILE A 76 15.41 0.08 17.27
N THR A 77 15.53 1.40 17.13
CA THR A 77 16.82 2.11 17.13
C THR A 77 17.23 2.63 18.51
N SER A 78 16.47 2.29 19.56
CA SER A 78 16.68 2.81 20.92
C SER A 78 17.28 1.80 21.89
#